data_AF-A0A951XBI5-F1
#
_entry.id   AF-A0A951XBI5-F1
#
_cell.length_a   1.000
_cell.length_b   1.000
_cell.length_c   1.000
_cell.angle_alpha   90.00
_cell.angle_beta   90.00
_cell.angle_gamma   90.00
#
_symmetry.space_group_name_H-M   'P 1'
#
loop_
_entity.id
_entity.type
_entity.pdbx_description
1 polymer ?
#
loop_
_entity_poly.entity_id
_entity_poly.type
_entity_poly.pdbx_seq_one_letter_code
_entity_poly.pdbx_strand_id
1 'polypeptide(L)'
;MQDYGFKVLNYFNVTEFGTDIKNPGEHTITVRAKDLWKDPNDFLYGKISDGILYNEDDTGKLIKTWEGGIVMDPGAFNFQNYLVDQGKRMLRFLPSSAGICIDRLDWLTFFNTKADDGATWYNDSPARSLFNSWRQLMSRLGPLFRGRNKAIFINAVSSVRLDIMKYVDGIYDEHNDRGAALNVSTFLGLYKPINTWTTDERSLQPDPDFYFQRFLYLGAFPTAPLPFNNHAIRPSQYNDSCYLSYGHLFQLMNQRRWVLLPKVVAIKDELAKVNIFSVPDGYVLPIVLANDEVTSVELEIDHPKLGHFDPKKIEVFLPATDQPISPRGFKSVDNRIVLDVPLKHRCAVVKIPTG
;
A
#
# COMPACT_ATOMS: atom_id res chain seq x y z
N MET A 1 1.54 -5.11 -20.86
CA MET A 1 1.82 -5.09 -19.40
C MET A 1 2.27 -6.46 -18.90
N GLN A 2 1.49 -7.53 -19.09
CA GLN A 2 1.84 -8.86 -18.57
C GLN A 2 3.07 -9.48 -19.24
N ASP A 3 3.25 -9.26 -20.55
CA ASP A 3 4.43 -9.72 -21.28
C ASP A 3 5.73 -9.07 -20.79
N TYR A 4 5.63 -7.91 -20.13
CA TYR A 4 6.75 -7.24 -19.46
C TYR A 4 6.90 -7.68 -17.98
N GLY A 5 6.19 -8.72 -17.55
CA GLY A 5 6.24 -9.26 -16.19
C GLY A 5 5.35 -8.54 -15.17
N PHE A 6 4.63 -7.48 -15.54
CA PHE A 6 3.78 -6.76 -14.59
C PHE A 6 2.54 -7.55 -14.17
N LYS A 7 2.23 -7.48 -12.86
CA LYS A 7 0.97 -7.95 -12.29
C LYS A 7 -0.02 -6.79 -12.23
N VAL A 8 -1.14 -6.90 -12.93
CA VAL A 8 -2.12 -5.81 -13.08
C VAL A 8 -3.22 -5.92 -12.03
N LEU A 9 -3.33 -4.91 -11.16
CA LEU A 9 -4.47 -4.72 -10.27
C LEU A 9 -5.47 -3.75 -10.92
N ASN A 10 -6.75 -4.05 -10.83
CA ASN A 10 -7.80 -3.15 -11.31
C ASN A 10 -8.29 -2.24 -10.20
N TYR A 11 -8.56 -0.98 -10.52
CA TYR A 11 -9.24 -0.05 -9.62
C TYR A 11 -10.61 -0.57 -9.19
N PHE A 12 -10.96 -0.40 -7.91
CA PHE A 12 -12.25 -0.81 -7.38
C PHE A 12 -12.71 0.12 -6.26
N ASN A 13 -13.71 0.96 -6.49
CA ASN A 13 -14.24 1.81 -5.43
C ASN A 13 -15.46 1.15 -4.76
N VAL A 14 -15.53 1.23 -3.44
CA VAL A 14 -16.58 0.58 -2.64
C VAL A 14 -17.35 1.53 -1.73
N THR A 15 -16.87 2.77 -1.59
CA THR A 15 -17.44 3.79 -0.70
C THR A 15 -17.98 4.97 -1.47
N GLU A 16 -17.93 4.95 -2.80
CA GLU A 16 -18.44 6.02 -3.65
C GLU A 16 -19.21 5.48 -4.85
N PHE A 17 -20.05 6.34 -5.43
CA PHE A 17 -20.79 6.02 -6.63
C PHE A 17 -21.04 7.23 -7.53
N GLY A 18 -20.83 7.02 -8.84
CA GLY A 18 -21.29 7.88 -9.92
C GLY A 18 -20.45 9.13 -10.17
N THR A 19 -20.95 9.93 -11.10
CA THR A 19 -20.44 11.22 -11.58
C THR A 19 -21.66 12.10 -11.80
N ASP A 20 -21.58 13.39 -11.46
CA ASP A 20 -22.67 14.36 -11.61
C ASP A 20 -24.02 13.88 -11.05
N ILE A 21 -23.97 13.26 -9.87
CA ILE A 21 -25.17 12.79 -9.17
C ILE A 21 -25.98 14.02 -8.71
N LYS A 22 -27.28 14.02 -8.94
CA LYS A 22 -28.22 15.07 -8.51
C LYS A 22 -28.63 14.87 -7.05
N ASN A 23 -29.26 15.82 -6.39
CA ASN A 23 -29.82 15.58 -5.05
C ASN A 23 -31.15 14.81 -5.13
N PRO A 24 -31.58 14.17 -4.02
CA PRO A 24 -32.92 13.60 -3.94
C PRO A 24 -33.98 14.64 -4.31
N GLY A 25 -34.91 14.28 -5.19
CA GLY A 25 -35.97 15.17 -5.69
C GLY A 25 -35.61 15.99 -6.93
N GLU A 26 -34.33 16.12 -7.28
CA GLU A 26 -33.88 16.80 -8.52
C GLU A 26 -33.86 15.85 -9.73
N HIS A 27 -34.08 14.56 -9.50
CA HIS A 27 -34.12 13.52 -10.54
C HIS A 27 -35.38 12.68 -10.41
N THR A 28 -35.99 12.35 -11.55
CA THR A 28 -37.10 11.41 -11.63
C THR A 28 -36.69 10.26 -12.54
N ILE A 29 -36.92 9.03 -12.09
CA ILE A 29 -36.61 7.84 -12.90
C ILE A 29 -37.59 7.80 -14.08
N THR A 30 -37.05 7.81 -15.30
CA THR A 30 -37.86 7.84 -16.54
C THR A 30 -37.78 6.56 -17.35
N VAL A 31 -36.89 5.63 -16.98
CA VAL A 31 -36.60 4.41 -17.74
C VAL A 31 -37.10 3.14 -17.03
N ARG A 32 -37.20 2.04 -17.79
CA ARG A 32 -37.56 0.72 -17.24
C ARG A 32 -36.38 0.13 -16.45
N ALA A 33 -36.68 -0.79 -15.52
CA ALA A 33 -35.68 -1.43 -14.67
C ALA A 33 -34.46 -2.02 -15.41
N LYS A 34 -34.65 -2.57 -16.62
CA LYS A 34 -33.55 -3.14 -17.44
C LYS A 34 -32.61 -2.10 -18.03
N ASP A 35 -33.03 -0.83 -18.08
CA ASP A 35 -32.34 0.28 -18.71
C ASP A 35 -31.72 1.24 -17.68
N LEU A 36 -31.94 1.02 -16.38
CA LEU A 36 -31.41 1.87 -15.30
C LEU A 36 -29.89 2.08 -15.37
N TRP A 37 -29.13 1.12 -15.90
CA TRP A 37 -27.67 1.20 -15.97
C TRP A 37 -27.14 2.29 -16.92
N LYS A 38 -27.99 2.85 -17.78
CA LYS A 38 -27.61 3.84 -18.79
C LYS A 38 -27.41 5.24 -18.21
N ASP A 39 -28.01 5.53 -17.06
CA ASP A 39 -27.88 6.81 -16.37
C ASP A 39 -27.55 6.55 -14.88
N PRO A 40 -26.51 7.20 -14.33
CA PRO A 40 -26.10 6.94 -12.96
C PRO A 40 -27.13 7.37 -11.92
N ASN A 41 -27.95 8.42 -12.19
CA ASN A 41 -29.00 8.84 -11.28
C ASN A 41 -30.18 7.85 -11.28
N ASP A 42 -30.60 7.38 -12.46
CA ASP A 42 -31.59 6.31 -12.59
C ASP A 42 -31.14 5.04 -11.85
N PHE A 43 -29.88 4.64 -12.04
CA PHE A 43 -29.33 3.47 -11.36
C PHE A 43 -29.28 3.63 -9.84
N LEU A 44 -28.75 4.77 -9.37
CA LEU A 44 -28.63 5.06 -7.94
C LEU A 44 -29.99 4.99 -7.26
N TYR A 45 -30.93 5.81 -7.71
CA TYR A 45 -32.23 5.95 -7.07
C TYR A 45 -33.14 4.74 -7.30
N GLY A 46 -33.01 4.06 -8.43
CA GLY A 46 -33.84 2.91 -8.78
C GLY A 46 -33.35 1.58 -8.21
N LYS A 47 -32.09 1.47 -7.76
CA LYS A 47 -31.50 0.16 -7.44
C LYS A 47 -30.63 0.10 -6.19
N ILE A 48 -29.88 1.13 -5.86
CA ILE A 48 -28.86 1.07 -4.79
C ILE A 48 -28.97 2.24 -3.80
N SER A 49 -30.14 2.86 -3.70
CA SER A 49 -30.40 4.05 -2.89
C SER A 49 -30.29 3.81 -1.38
N ASP A 50 -30.39 2.55 -0.94
CA ASP A 50 -30.18 2.15 0.45
C ASP A 50 -28.73 2.36 0.91
N GLY A 51 -27.78 2.49 -0.02
CA GLY A 51 -26.39 2.80 0.28
C GLY A 51 -26.06 4.27 0.43
N ILE A 52 -26.98 5.21 0.16
CA ILE A 52 -26.63 6.64 0.18
C ILE A 52 -26.22 7.09 1.58
N LEU A 53 -25.04 7.71 1.69
CA LEU A 53 -24.61 8.39 2.91
C LEU A 53 -25.04 9.87 2.85
N TYR A 54 -25.77 10.31 3.86
CA TYR A 54 -26.27 11.68 3.98
C TYR A 54 -25.38 12.52 4.88
N ASN A 55 -25.31 13.82 4.63
CA ASN A 55 -24.60 14.76 5.49
C ASN A 55 -25.27 14.78 6.88
N GLU A 56 -24.46 14.73 7.93
CA GLU A 56 -24.92 14.73 9.32
C GLU A 56 -25.56 16.07 9.70
N ASP A 57 -25.03 17.19 9.20
CA ASP A 57 -25.51 18.54 9.49
C ASP A 57 -26.77 18.92 8.67
N ASP A 58 -27.02 18.18 7.58
CA ASP A 58 -28.16 18.38 6.69
C ASP A 58 -28.59 17.02 6.11
N THR A 59 -29.39 16.29 6.89
CA THR A 59 -29.80 14.90 6.63
C THR A 59 -30.55 14.66 5.31
N GLY A 60 -30.84 15.72 4.54
CA GLY A 60 -31.40 15.66 3.19
C GLY A 60 -30.35 15.76 2.07
N LYS A 61 -29.13 16.22 2.36
CA LYS A 61 -28.08 16.44 1.36
C LYS A 61 -27.11 15.28 1.25
N LEU A 62 -26.65 15.08 0.03
CA LEU A 62 -25.64 14.07 -0.31
C LEU A 62 -24.26 14.56 0.09
N ILE A 63 -23.41 13.66 0.58
CA ILE A 63 -21.97 13.93 0.71
C ILE A 63 -21.35 13.77 -0.68
N LYS A 64 -20.92 14.89 -1.28
CA LYS A 64 -20.33 14.93 -2.62
C LYS A 64 -18.87 14.51 -2.61
N THR A 65 -18.45 13.88 -3.70
CA THR A 65 -17.09 13.41 -3.91
C THR A 65 -16.55 13.91 -5.27
N TRP A 66 -15.40 13.37 -5.69
CA TRP A 66 -14.76 13.75 -6.94
C TRP A 66 -15.71 13.60 -8.14
N GLU A 67 -15.64 14.55 -9.08
CA GLU A 67 -16.53 14.66 -10.26
C GLU A 67 -18.04 14.56 -9.95
N GLY A 68 -18.48 15.08 -8.80
CA GLY A 68 -19.90 15.11 -8.46
C GLY A 68 -20.49 13.73 -8.10
N GLY A 69 -19.63 12.75 -7.84
CA GLY A 69 -20.03 11.48 -7.21
C GLY A 69 -20.54 11.68 -5.78
N ILE A 70 -20.95 10.57 -5.15
CA ILE A 70 -21.43 10.58 -3.76
C ILE A 70 -20.81 9.48 -2.92
N VAL A 71 -20.79 9.69 -1.61
CA VAL A 71 -20.39 8.69 -0.63
C VAL A 71 -21.51 7.67 -0.40
N MET A 72 -21.12 6.42 -0.27
CA MET A 72 -22.00 5.27 -0.13
C MET A 72 -21.54 4.36 1.01
N ASP A 73 -22.50 3.72 1.69
CA ASP A 73 -22.32 2.71 2.71
C ASP A 73 -22.18 1.30 2.07
N PRO A 74 -20.99 0.69 2.04
CA PRO A 74 -20.76 -0.64 1.45
C PRO A 74 -21.47 -1.80 2.18
N GLY A 75 -22.12 -1.52 3.32
CA GLY A 75 -22.87 -2.47 4.12
C GLY A 75 -24.36 -2.51 3.77
N ALA A 76 -24.86 -1.53 3.03
CA ALA A 76 -26.24 -1.51 2.58
C ALA A 76 -26.53 -2.66 1.61
N PHE A 77 -27.70 -3.29 1.74
CA PHE A 77 -28.00 -4.56 1.12
C PHE A 77 -27.88 -4.53 -0.42
N ASN A 78 -28.54 -3.59 -1.10
CA ASN A 78 -28.50 -3.56 -2.57
C ASN A 78 -27.16 -3.06 -3.08
N PHE A 79 -26.55 -2.05 -2.44
CA PHE A 79 -25.24 -1.56 -2.84
C PHE A 79 -24.15 -2.62 -2.64
N GLN A 80 -24.13 -3.33 -1.50
CA GLN A 80 -23.20 -4.44 -1.25
C GLN A 80 -23.38 -5.57 -2.28
N ASN A 81 -24.63 -5.94 -2.60
CA ASN A 81 -24.90 -6.95 -3.63
C ASN A 81 -24.38 -6.49 -5.00
N TYR A 82 -24.59 -5.21 -5.33
CA TYR A 82 -24.04 -4.61 -6.54
C TYR A 82 -22.51 -4.68 -6.59
N LEU A 83 -21.81 -4.34 -5.51
CA LEU A 83 -20.35 -4.44 -5.40
C LEU A 83 -19.85 -5.87 -5.54
N VAL A 84 -20.50 -6.84 -4.88
CA VAL A 84 -20.16 -8.26 -5.00
C VAL A 84 -20.34 -8.75 -6.43
N ASP A 85 -21.41 -8.31 -7.11
CA ASP A 85 -21.64 -8.66 -8.51
C ASP A 85 -20.66 -7.96 -9.46
N GLN A 86 -20.21 -6.74 -9.16
CA GLN A 86 -19.08 -6.11 -9.86
C GLN A 86 -17.82 -6.96 -9.71
N GLY A 87 -17.47 -7.40 -8.50
CA GLY A 87 -16.33 -8.30 -8.26
C GLY A 87 -16.43 -9.60 -9.07
N LYS A 88 -17.61 -10.24 -9.12
CA LYS A 88 -17.85 -11.42 -9.97
C LYS A 88 -17.68 -11.13 -11.46
N ARG A 89 -18.14 -9.95 -11.94
CA ARG A 89 -17.95 -9.53 -13.34
C ARG A 89 -16.48 -9.36 -13.67
N MET A 90 -15.70 -8.70 -12.81
CA MET A 90 -14.26 -8.54 -13.01
C MET A 90 -13.55 -9.88 -13.10
N LEU A 91 -13.84 -10.81 -12.19
CA LEU A 91 -13.23 -12.14 -12.21
C LEU A 91 -13.57 -12.95 -13.47
N ARG A 92 -14.75 -12.71 -14.05
CA ARG A 92 -15.20 -13.36 -15.28
C ARG A 92 -14.60 -12.75 -16.54
N PHE A 93 -14.59 -11.42 -16.63
CA PHE A 93 -14.23 -10.70 -17.84
C PHE A 93 -12.77 -10.26 -17.89
N LEU A 94 -12.09 -10.20 -16.74
CA LEU A 94 -10.68 -9.83 -16.61
C LEU A 94 -9.87 -10.96 -15.95
N PRO A 95 -9.91 -12.19 -16.46
CA PRO A 95 -9.30 -13.35 -15.80
C PRO A 95 -7.77 -13.24 -15.69
N SER A 96 -7.14 -12.46 -16.56
CA SER A 96 -5.70 -12.24 -16.56
C SER A 96 -5.23 -11.26 -15.48
N SER A 97 -6.12 -10.45 -14.89
CA SER A 97 -5.75 -9.52 -13.82
C SER A 97 -5.21 -10.26 -12.61
N ALA A 98 -4.25 -9.67 -11.90
CA ALA A 98 -3.73 -10.19 -10.64
C ALA A 98 -4.69 -9.94 -9.47
N GLY A 99 -5.67 -9.04 -9.61
CA GLY A 99 -6.56 -8.67 -8.52
C GLY A 99 -7.14 -7.26 -8.62
N ILE A 100 -7.49 -6.69 -7.47
CA ILE A 100 -8.04 -5.34 -7.36
C ILE A 100 -7.25 -4.50 -6.37
N CYS A 101 -7.31 -3.18 -6.55
CA CYS A 101 -6.91 -2.18 -5.57
C CYS A 101 -8.14 -1.38 -5.18
N ILE A 102 -8.54 -1.49 -3.91
CA ILE A 102 -9.73 -0.84 -3.39
C ILE A 102 -9.39 0.58 -2.96
N ASP A 103 -10.12 1.55 -3.47
CA ASP A 103 -9.86 2.97 -3.19
C ASP A 103 -10.82 3.57 -2.15
N ARG A 104 -10.47 4.75 -1.66
CA ARG A 104 -11.32 5.65 -0.85
C ARG A 104 -11.78 5.09 0.49
N LEU A 105 -10.86 4.43 1.19
CA LEU A 105 -11.14 3.95 2.54
C LEU A 105 -11.21 5.07 3.58
N ASP A 106 -10.85 6.31 3.25
CA ASP A 106 -11.05 7.49 4.11
C ASP A 106 -12.51 7.61 4.59
N TRP A 107 -13.47 7.29 3.72
CA TRP A 107 -14.89 7.29 4.07
C TRP A 107 -15.30 6.27 5.14
N LEU A 108 -14.48 5.25 5.42
CA LEU A 108 -14.82 4.26 6.47
C LEU A 108 -14.91 4.87 7.87
N THR A 109 -14.35 6.07 8.05
CA THR A 109 -14.40 6.84 9.30
C THR A 109 -15.80 7.39 9.63
N PHE A 110 -16.76 7.32 8.70
CA PHE A 110 -18.09 7.88 8.85
C PHE A 110 -19.12 6.88 9.40
N PHE A 111 -20.29 7.40 9.74
CA PHE A 111 -21.45 6.65 10.21
C PHE A 111 -22.65 6.87 9.29
N ASN A 112 -23.34 5.79 8.92
CA ASN A 112 -24.64 5.88 8.27
C ASN A 112 -25.72 6.02 9.35
N THR A 113 -26.19 7.25 9.54
CA THR A 113 -27.22 7.61 10.54
C THR A 113 -28.64 7.18 10.16
N LYS A 114 -28.85 6.68 8.93
CA LYS A 114 -30.12 6.13 8.46
C LYS A 114 -30.15 4.61 8.47
N ALA A 115 -29.12 3.97 9.03
CA ALA A 115 -29.01 2.53 9.12
C ALA A 115 -28.64 2.13 10.55
N ASP A 116 -28.95 0.89 10.92
CA ASP A 116 -28.58 0.29 12.19
C ASP A 116 -27.78 -0.99 11.91
N ASP A 117 -26.67 -1.20 12.62
CA ASP A 117 -25.91 -2.45 12.61
C ASP A 117 -26.04 -3.26 13.90
N GLY A 118 -26.88 -2.81 14.84
CA GLY A 118 -27.14 -3.43 16.13
C GLY A 118 -25.99 -3.30 17.13
N ALA A 119 -24.94 -2.54 16.81
CA ALA A 119 -23.75 -2.41 17.64
C ALA A 119 -23.27 -0.96 17.80
N THR A 120 -23.49 -0.12 16.79
CA THR A 120 -22.98 1.25 16.76
C THR A 120 -24.03 2.21 17.31
N TRP A 121 -23.60 3.05 18.25
CA TRP A 121 -24.37 4.17 18.78
C TRP A 121 -23.64 5.47 18.45
N TYR A 122 -24.33 6.40 17.81
CA TYR A 122 -23.76 7.67 17.36
C TYR A 122 -24.79 8.78 17.50
N ASN A 123 -24.41 9.92 18.08
CA ASN A 123 -25.30 11.06 18.36
C ASN A 123 -26.65 10.64 18.98
N ASP A 124 -26.57 9.90 20.09
CA ASP A 124 -27.71 9.42 20.87
C ASP A 124 -28.72 8.53 20.12
N SER A 125 -28.34 7.95 18.98
CA SER A 125 -29.19 7.05 18.20
C SER A 125 -28.43 5.82 17.67
N PRO A 126 -29.13 4.71 17.35
CA PRO A 126 -28.55 3.62 16.58
C PRO A 126 -28.05 4.13 15.22
N ALA A 127 -26.88 3.65 14.81
CA ALA A 127 -26.27 3.97 13.53
C ALA A 127 -25.58 2.73 12.94
N ARG A 128 -25.00 2.86 11.75
CA ARG A 128 -24.05 1.88 11.22
C ARG A 128 -22.68 2.48 11.00
N SER A 129 -21.65 1.92 11.62
CA SER A 129 -20.27 2.31 11.34
C SER A 129 -19.84 1.78 9.97
N LEU A 130 -19.23 2.62 9.13
CA LEU A 130 -18.75 2.16 7.83
C LEU A 130 -17.58 1.17 7.96
N PHE A 131 -16.87 1.13 9.11
CA PHE A 131 -15.96 0.02 9.41
C PHE A 131 -16.68 -1.33 9.54
N ASN A 132 -17.88 -1.36 10.11
CA ASN A 132 -18.70 -2.58 10.17
C ASN A 132 -19.17 -2.98 8.78
N SER A 133 -19.62 -2.02 7.99
CA SER A 133 -19.99 -2.18 6.59
C SER A 133 -18.86 -2.76 5.74
N TRP A 134 -17.64 -2.24 5.89
CA TRP A 134 -16.42 -2.78 5.27
C TRP A 134 -16.21 -4.26 5.61
N ARG A 135 -16.27 -4.60 6.90
CA ARG A 135 -16.06 -6.00 7.36
C ARG A 135 -17.10 -6.94 6.76
N GLN A 136 -18.36 -6.50 6.67
CA GLN A 136 -19.42 -7.27 6.03
C GLN A 136 -19.16 -7.47 4.53
N LEU A 137 -18.83 -6.40 3.79
CA LEU A 137 -18.48 -6.48 2.37
C LEU A 137 -17.28 -7.41 2.14
N MET A 138 -16.20 -7.23 2.89
CA MET A 138 -14.97 -7.99 2.74
C MET A 138 -15.13 -9.47 3.12
N SER A 139 -16.07 -9.80 4.00
CA SER A 139 -16.43 -11.20 4.27
C SER A 139 -16.99 -11.93 3.03
N ARG A 140 -17.54 -11.18 2.07
CA ARG A 140 -18.08 -11.70 0.81
C ARG A 140 -17.08 -11.56 -0.34
N LEU A 141 -16.40 -10.42 -0.46
CA LEU A 141 -15.40 -10.19 -1.51
C LEU A 141 -14.11 -10.99 -1.28
N GLY A 142 -13.60 -11.05 -0.05
CA GLY A 142 -12.35 -11.72 0.27
C GLY A 142 -12.28 -13.16 -0.22
N PRO A 143 -13.21 -14.04 0.19
CA PRO A 143 -13.26 -15.42 -0.31
C PRO A 143 -13.42 -15.53 -1.83
N LEU A 144 -14.16 -14.61 -2.45
CA LEU A 144 -14.42 -14.62 -3.89
C LEU A 144 -13.14 -14.43 -4.72
N PHE A 145 -12.28 -13.49 -4.31
CA PHE A 145 -11.00 -13.21 -4.97
C PHE A 145 -9.93 -14.25 -4.61
N ARG A 146 -9.81 -14.61 -3.33
CA ARG A 146 -8.85 -15.63 -2.87
C ARG A 146 -9.10 -17.00 -3.50
N GLY A 147 -10.36 -17.39 -3.65
CA GLY A 147 -10.74 -18.64 -4.33
C GLY A 147 -10.31 -18.71 -5.80
N ARG A 148 -9.85 -17.60 -6.39
CA ARG A 148 -9.31 -17.52 -7.77
C ARG A 148 -7.85 -17.06 -7.80
N ASN A 149 -7.15 -17.12 -6.67
CA ASN A 149 -5.77 -16.68 -6.51
C ASN A 149 -5.56 -15.23 -6.99
N LYS A 150 -6.49 -14.34 -6.61
CA LYS A 150 -6.44 -12.91 -6.91
C LYS A 150 -6.21 -12.11 -5.64
N ALA A 151 -5.32 -11.13 -5.72
CA ALA A 151 -4.95 -10.27 -4.60
C ALA A 151 -5.96 -9.13 -4.39
N ILE A 152 -6.09 -8.69 -3.14
CA ILE A 152 -6.79 -7.46 -2.80
C ILE A 152 -5.81 -6.48 -2.17
N PHE A 153 -5.57 -5.36 -2.85
CA PHE A 153 -4.85 -4.21 -2.31
C PHE A 153 -5.83 -3.15 -1.86
N ILE A 154 -5.39 -2.25 -0.99
CA ILE A 154 -6.18 -1.11 -0.52
C ILE A 154 -5.37 0.19 -0.57
N ASN A 155 -6.02 1.29 -0.92
CA ASN A 155 -5.62 2.65 -0.55
C ASN A 155 -6.20 2.94 0.84
N ALA A 156 -5.39 2.77 1.89
CA ALA A 156 -5.87 2.84 3.27
C ALA A 156 -6.14 4.28 3.70
N VAL A 157 -5.39 5.23 3.16
CA VAL A 157 -5.45 6.67 3.43
C VAL A 157 -5.45 6.93 4.93
N SER A 158 -6.59 7.36 5.48
CA SER A 158 -6.81 7.70 6.88
C SER A 158 -7.37 6.55 7.71
N SER A 159 -7.74 5.44 7.08
CA SER A 159 -8.39 4.28 7.71
C SER A 159 -7.40 3.18 8.08
N VAL A 160 -6.30 3.59 8.72
CA VAL A 160 -5.16 2.71 8.99
C VAL A 160 -5.40 1.89 10.28
N ARG A 161 -6.28 0.89 10.20
CA ARG A 161 -6.67 0.02 11.33
C ARG A 161 -6.40 -1.46 11.08
N LEU A 162 -6.08 -2.21 12.13
CA LEU A 162 -5.81 -3.65 12.02
C LEU A 162 -7.05 -4.44 11.57
N ASP A 163 -8.24 -4.05 12.02
CA ASP A 163 -9.48 -4.80 11.74
C ASP A 163 -9.95 -4.68 10.29
N ILE A 164 -9.49 -3.68 9.54
CA ILE A 164 -9.77 -3.57 8.10
C ILE A 164 -8.88 -4.49 7.25
N MET A 165 -7.79 -5.02 7.81
CA MET A 165 -6.79 -5.81 7.07
C MET A 165 -7.20 -7.28 6.86
N LYS A 166 -8.35 -7.70 7.40
CA LYS A 166 -8.90 -9.03 7.14
C LYS A 166 -9.26 -9.15 5.66
N TYR A 167 -8.68 -10.15 4.99
CA TYR A 167 -8.75 -10.40 3.54
C TYR A 167 -7.94 -9.48 2.63
N VAL A 168 -7.31 -8.43 3.16
CA VAL A 168 -6.39 -7.56 2.41
C VAL A 168 -5.04 -8.25 2.27
N ASP A 169 -4.44 -8.22 1.09
CA ASP A 169 -3.17 -8.87 0.78
C ASP A 169 -2.01 -7.87 0.62
N GLY A 170 -2.30 -6.59 0.36
CA GLY A 170 -1.30 -5.52 0.25
C GLY A 170 -1.88 -4.13 0.46
N ILE A 171 -1.01 -3.14 0.61
CA ILE A 171 -1.37 -1.72 0.71
C ILE A 171 -0.80 -1.02 -0.52
N TYR A 172 -1.60 -0.17 -1.16
CA TYR A 172 -1.12 0.82 -2.14
C TYR A 172 -1.75 2.17 -1.82
N ASP A 173 -1.00 3.03 -1.15
CA ASP A 173 -1.55 4.24 -0.53
C ASP A 173 -1.04 5.53 -1.16
N GLU A 174 -1.96 6.48 -1.37
CA GLU A 174 -1.65 7.79 -1.94
C GLU A 174 -0.91 8.74 -1.00
N HIS A 175 -0.99 8.52 0.31
CA HIS A 175 -0.42 9.40 1.32
C HIS A 175 0.87 8.86 1.95
N ASN A 176 1.34 7.69 1.52
CA ASN A 176 2.56 7.06 2.05
C ASN A 176 3.86 7.78 1.62
N ASP A 177 3.79 8.87 0.88
CA ASP A 177 4.91 9.81 0.73
C ASP A 177 5.11 10.69 1.97
N ARG A 178 4.11 10.76 2.86
CA ARG A 178 4.15 11.44 4.17
C ARG A 178 4.61 10.46 5.26
N GLY A 179 5.55 10.91 6.10
CA GLY A 179 6.18 10.05 7.11
C GLY A 179 5.22 9.36 8.08
N ALA A 180 4.19 10.07 8.57
CA ALA A 180 3.21 9.49 9.49
C ALA A 180 2.40 8.35 8.84
N ALA A 181 1.85 8.58 7.64
CA ALA A 181 1.09 7.57 6.92
C ALA A 181 1.97 6.36 6.56
N LEU A 182 3.19 6.61 6.06
CA LEU A 182 4.14 5.57 5.72
C LEU A 182 4.46 4.66 6.92
N ASN A 183 4.70 5.25 8.09
CA ASN A 183 4.97 4.51 9.31
C ASN A 183 3.80 3.60 9.70
N VAL A 184 2.57 4.12 9.72
CA VAL A 184 1.41 3.31 10.13
C VAL A 184 1.10 2.21 9.11
N SER A 185 1.17 2.51 7.81
CA SER A 185 1.06 1.50 6.74
C SER A 185 2.09 0.39 6.91
N THR A 186 3.32 0.76 7.28
CA THR A 186 4.42 -0.17 7.55
C THR A 186 4.14 -1.12 8.70
N PHE A 187 3.55 -0.63 9.78
CA PHE A 187 3.13 -1.48 10.90
C PHE A 187 1.93 -2.38 10.56
N LEU A 188 1.04 -1.99 9.65
CA LEU A 188 -0.03 -2.87 9.16
C LEU A 188 0.49 -3.93 8.17
N GLY A 189 1.55 -3.62 7.43
CA GLY A 189 2.11 -4.45 6.37
C GLY A 189 3.36 -5.25 6.78
N LEU A 190 3.45 -5.73 8.03
CA LEU A 190 4.64 -6.47 8.52
C LEU A 190 5.04 -7.67 7.63
N TYR A 191 4.03 -8.34 7.07
CA TYR A 191 4.17 -9.52 6.21
C TYR A 191 3.54 -9.32 4.82
N LYS A 192 3.15 -8.09 4.50
CA LYS A 192 2.41 -7.77 3.28
C LYS A 192 3.18 -6.72 2.47
N PRO A 193 3.11 -6.75 1.13
CA PRO A 193 3.66 -5.68 0.31
C PRO A 193 3.00 -4.34 0.65
N ILE A 194 3.82 -3.29 0.63
CA ILE A 194 3.40 -1.91 0.84
C ILE A 194 3.94 -1.12 -0.32
N ASN A 195 3.04 -0.63 -1.14
CA ASN A 195 3.33 0.22 -2.26
C ASN A 195 2.93 1.64 -1.88
N THR A 196 3.68 2.61 -2.36
CA THR A 196 3.51 4.02 -1.98
C THR A 196 3.41 4.84 -3.24
N TRP A 197 2.36 5.65 -3.34
CA TRP A 197 2.14 6.48 -4.51
C TRP A 197 3.24 7.54 -4.63
N THR A 198 3.84 7.60 -5.81
CA THR A 198 4.73 8.70 -6.20
C THR A 198 3.95 9.62 -7.12
N THR A 199 3.59 10.80 -6.64
CA THR A 199 2.66 11.69 -7.35
C THR A 199 3.25 12.23 -8.64
N ASP A 200 4.45 12.82 -8.54
CA ASP A 200 5.15 13.40 -9.67
C ASP A 200 6.65 13.58 -9.36
N GLU A 201 7.39 14.18 -10.30
CA GLU A 201 8.83 14.43 -10.17
C GLU A 201 9.19 15.27 -8.93
N ARG A 202 8.30 16.15 -8.44
CA ARG A 202 8.56 16.97 -7.25
C ARG A 202 8.67 16.12 -5.99
N SER A 203 8.05 14.93 -5.97
CA SER A 203 8.22 13.98 -4.87
C SER A 203 9.68 13.53 -4.69
N LEU A 204 10.48 13.57 -5.75
CA LEU A 204 11.91 13.19 -5.72
C LEU A 204 12.82 14.36 -5.33
N GLN A 205 12.31 15.59 -5.29
CA GLN A 205 13.11 16.79 -5.07
C GLN A 205 12.97 17.33 -3.63
N PRO A 206 13.99 18.03 -3.12
CA PRO A 206 15.30 18.28 -3.72
C PRO A 206 16.29 17.11 -3.56
N ASP A 207 15.95 16.14 -2.71
CA ASP A 207 16.84 15.06 -2.30
C ASP A 207 16.24 13.68 -2.67
N PRO A 208 16.55 13.16 -3.87
CA PRO A 208 16.03 11.85 -4.30
C PRO A 208 16.61 10.71 -3.45
N ASP A 209 17.83 10.86 -2.95
CA ASP A 209 18.49 9.87 -2.11
C ASP A 209 17.70 9.69 -0.80
N PHE A 210 17.33 10.78 -0.14
CA PHE A 210 16.44 10.74 1.04
C PHE A 210 15.11 10.08 0.71
N TYR A 211 14.53 10.40 -0.46
CA TYR A 211 13.25 9.83 -0.90
C TYR A 211 13.30 8.31 -0.98
N PHE A 212 14.28 7.69 -1.66
CA PHE A 212 14.34 6.22 -1.75
C PHE A 212 14.78 5.54 -0.45
N GLN A 213 15.68 6.17 0.28
CA GLN A 213 16.27 5.59 1.49
C GLN A 213 15.26 5.35 2.61
N ARG A 214 14.29 6.25 2.81
CA ARG A 214 13.20 6.02 3.77
C ARG A 214 12.33 4.81 3.39
N PHE A 215 12.10 4.57 2.09
CA PHE A 215 11.34 3.41 1.63
C PHE A 215 12.14 2.12 1.76
N LEU A 216 13.44 2.14 1.46
CA LEU A 216 14.34 1.02 1.75
C LEU A 216 14.30 0.67 3.23
N TYR A 217 14.48 1.66 4.11
CA TYR A 217 14.47 1.47 5.56
C TYR A 217 13.16 0.84 6.07
N LEU A 218 12.01 1.26 5.53
CA LEU A 218 10.69 0.76 5.94
C LEU A 218 10.21 -0.45 5.13
N GLY A 219 10.99 -0.90 4.15
CA GLY A 219 10.66 -1.98 3.21
C GLY A 219 9.36 -1.74 2.43
N ALA A 220 9.12 -0.48 2.07
CA ALA A 220 8.01 -0.06 1.23
C ALA A 220 8.50 0.21 -0.20
N PHE A 221 7.61 0.20 -1.19
CA PHE A 221 7.97 0.25 -2.61
C PHE A 221 7.32 1.47 -3.29
N PRO A 222 8.10 2.47 -3.72
CA PRO A 222 7.56 3.64 -4.42
C PRO A 222 7.08 3.28 -5.83
N THR A 223 5.99 3.92 -6.28
CA THR A 223 5.46 3.76 -7.63
C THR A 223 6.49 4.21 -8.66
N ALA A 224 6.94 3.27 -9.49
CA ALA A 224 7.85 3.57 -10.58
C ALA A 224 7.17 4.34 -11.72
N PRO A 225 7.92 5.18 -12.45
CA PRO A 225 7.42 5.86 -13.64
C PRO A 225 6.91 4.88 -14.69
N LEU A 226 5.71 5.16 -15.23
CA LEU A 226 5.11 4.37 -16.31
C LEU A 226 4.58 5.29 -17.43
N PRO A 227 4.83 4.97 -18.72
CA PRO A 227 4.26 5.74 -19.82
C PRO A 227 2.73 5.83 -19.74
N PHE A 228 2.18 6.97 -20.19
CA PHE A 228 0.74 7.26 -20.21
C PHE A 228 0.04 7.30 -18.85
N ASN A 229 0.78 7.20 -17.75
CA ASN A 229 0.23 7.44 -16.43
C ASN A 229 -0.38 8.84 -16.33
N ASN A 230 -1.59 8.98 -15.80
CA ASN A 230 -2.30 10.27 -15.71
C ASN A 230 -2.45 10.80 -14.28
N HIS A 231 -2.08 10.01 -13.27
CA HIS A 231 -2.24 10.39 -11.86
C HIS A 231 -1.03 10.06 -10.96
N ALA A 232 0.06 9.51 -11.49
CA ALA A 232 1.31 9.32 -10.76
C ALA A 232 2.52 9.74 -11.62
N ILE A 233 3.72 9.58 -11.06
CA ILE A 233 4.98 9.93 -11.70
C ILE A 233 5.11 9.35 -13.10
N ARG A 234 5.61 10.19 -14.02
CA ARG A 234 5.81 9.87 -15.44
C ARG A 234 7.30 9.70 -15.75
N PRO A 235 7.65 8.90 -16.77
CA PRO A 235 9.03 8.78 -17.21
C PRO A 235 9.62 10.14 -17.60
N SER A 236 10.83 10.40 -17.16
CA SER A 236 11.67 11.52 -17.57
C SER A 236 13.12 11.07 -17.42
N GLN A 237 14.07 11.70 -18.12
CA GLN A 237 15.49 11.33 -17.95
C GLN A 237 15.93 11.41 -16.48
N TYR A 238 15.45 12.42 -15.75
CA TYR A 238 15.73 12.60 -14.33
C TYR A 238 15.08 11.49 -13.49
N ASN A 239 13.77 11.27 -13.63
CA ASN A 239 13.04 10.25 -12.87
C ASN A 239 13.62 8.85 -13.12
N ASP A 240 13.85 8.50 -14.38
CA ASP A 240 14.36 7.18 -14.75
C ASP A 240 15.75 6.95 -14.15
N SER A 241 16.64 7.95 -14.17
CA SER A 241 17.96 7.85 -13.55
C SER A 241 17.89 7.60 -12.03
N CYS A 242 16.93 8.24 -11.35
CA CYS A 242 16.71 8.06 -9.93
C CYS A 242 16.23 6.63 -9.61
N TYR A 243 15.23 6.13 -10.33
CA TYR A 243 14.70 4.78 -10.11
C TYR A 243 15.68 3.68 -10.52
N LEU A 244 16.44 3.86 -11.61
CA LEU A 244 17.46 2.89 -12.03
C LEU A 244 18.63 2.83 -11.04
N SER A 245 18.93 3.93 -10.35
CA SER A 245 19.98 3.96 -9.33
C SER A 245 19.63 3.13 -8.08
N TYR A 246 18.34 2.98 -7.76
CA TYR A 246 17.89 2.28 -6.56
C TYR A 246 17.14 0.97 -6.82
N GLY A 247 16.66 0.73 -8.05
CA GLY A 247 15.72 -0.34 -8.36
C GLY A 247 16.22 -1.74 -7.97
N HIS A 248 17.50 -2.04 -8.21
CA HIS A 248 18.10 -3.32 -7.83
C HIS A 248 18.16 -3.51 -6.31
N LEU A 249 18.27 -2.44 -5.53
CA LEU A 249 18.23 -2.50 -4.06
C LEU A 249 16.84 -2.89 -3.56
N PHE A 250 15.78 -2.37 -4.17
CA PHE A 250 14.40 -2.77 -3.84
C PHE A 250 14.11 -4.22 -4.24
N GLN A 251 14.69 -4.71 -5.34
CA GLN A 251 14.51 -6.11 -5.76
C GLN A 251 14.99 -7.11 -4.69
N LEU A 252 16.04 -6.76 -3.93
CA LEU A 252 16.52 -7.58 -2.82
C LEU A 252 15.45 -7.77 -1.74
N MET A 253 14.57 -6.78 -1.56
CA MET A 253 13.49 -6.81 -0.56
C MET A 253 12.21 -7.52 -1.06
N ASN A 254 12.24 -8.17 -2.22
CA ASN A 254 11.10 -8.95 -2.68
C ASN A 254 10.71 -10.02 -1.65
N GLN A 255 9.42 -10.07 -1.31
CA GLN A 255 8.87 -10.96 -0.26
C GLN A 255 9.43 -10.71 1.15
N ARG A 256 9.97 -9.51 1.41
CA ARG A 256 10.46 -9.13 2.73
C ARG A 256 9.42 -9.36 3.83
N ARG A 257 9.92 -9.72 5.01
CA ARG A 257 9.17 -9.71 6.27
C ARG A 257 9.99 -8.99 7.32
N TRP A 258 9.33 -8.25 8.20
CA TRP A 258 9.99 -7.60 9.33
C TRP A 258 10.62 -8.63 10.28
N VAL A 259 11.86 -8.39 10.68
CA VAL A 259 12.50 -9.11 11.80
C VAL A 259 12.28 -8.27 13.07
N LEU A 260 11.44 -8.77 13.97
CA LEU A 260 11.03 -8.04 15.20
C LEU A 260 11.87 -8.40 16.43
N LEU A 261 13.00 -9.08 16.23
CA LEU A 261 13.91 -9.43 17.30
C LEU A 261 14.71 -8.18 17.76
N PRO A 262 14.88 -7.97 19.08
CA PRO A 262 15.55 -6.78 19.58
C PRO A 262 17.07 -6.84 19.35
N LYS A 263 17.67 -5.70 18.98
CA LYS A 263 19.13 -5.49 18.89
C LYS A 263 19.86 -6.54 18.06
N VAL A 264 19.27 -6.95 16.93
CA VAL A 264 19.90 -7.91 16.01
C VAL A 264 20.99 -7.24 15.18
N VAL A 265 20.76 -5.99 14.80
CA VAL A 265 21.67 -5.19 13.98
C VAL A 265 21.85 -3.81 14.60
N ALA A 266 23.03 -3.23 14.43
CA ALA A 266 23.31 -1.85 14.83
C ALA A 266 24.39 -1.24 13.92
N ILE A 267 24.33 0.07 13.72
CA ILE A 267 25.46 0.83 13.16
C ILE A 267 26.20 1.47 14.33
N LYS A 268 27.51 1.24 14.40
CA LYS A 268 28.35 1.85 15.43
C LYS A 268 28.28 3.37 15.34
N ASP A 269 28.24 4.02 16.51
CA ASP A 269 28.16 5.47 16.67
C ASP A 269 26.95 6.15 15.99
N GLU A 270 25.94 5.35 15.60
CA GLU A 270 24.71 5.80 14.94
C GLU A 270 24.93 6.66 13.68
N LEU A 271 26.04 6.45 12.98
CA LEU A 271 26.42 7.20 11.77
C LEU A 271 25.46 7.03 10.58
N ALA A 272 24.60 6.01 10.63
CA ALA A 272 23.54 5.74 9.66
C ALA A 272 22.38 5.00 10.36
N LYS A 273 21.25 4.88 9.69
CA LYS A 273 20.13 4.02 10.12
C LYS A 273 20.24 2.66 9.45
N VAL A 274 19.92 1.60 10.19
CA VAL A 274 19.86 0.23 9.67
C VAL A 274 18.56 -0.44 10.08
N ASN A 275 17.97 -1.18 9.16
CA ASN A 275 16.89 -2.11 9.45
C ASN A 275 17.27 -3.51 8.95
N ILE A 276 16.45 -4.52 9.27
CA ILE A 276 16.63 -5.88 8.81
C ILE A 276 15.30 -6.50 8.40
N PHE A 277 15.32 -7.15 7.24
CA PHE A 277 14.22 -7.95 6.75
C PHE A 277 14.67 -9.37 6.48
N SER A 278 13.82 -10.35 6.76
CA SER A 278 14.00 -11.70 6.24
C SER A 278 13.40 -11.78 4.85
N VAL A 279 14.10 -12.43 3.94
CA VAL A 279 13.70 -12.74 2.57
C VAL A 279 13.84 -14.25 2.33
N PRO A 280 13.30 -14.83 1.25
CA PRO A 280 13.27 -16.28 1.07
C PRO A 280 14.64 -16.97 1.16
N ASP A 281 15.71 -16.30 0.76
CA ASP A 281 17.09 -16.82 0.71
C ASP A 281 18.02 -16.21 1.76
N GLY A 282 17.48 -15.53 2.78
CA GLY A 282 18.25 -15.04 3.93
C GLY A 282 17.76 -13.71 4.49
N TYR A 283 18.67 -12.76 4.67
CA TYR A 283 18.38 -11.45 5.24
C TYR A 283 18.88 -10.31 4.36
N VAL A 284 18.16 -9.20 4.41
CA VAL A 284 18.50 -7.95 3.71
C VAL A 284 18.49 -6.81 4.72
N LEU A 285 19.59 -6.05 4.76
CA LEU A 285 19.83 -5.00 5.72
C LEU A 285 20.07 -3.68 4.97
N PRO A 286 19.04 -2.86 4.75
CA PRO A 286 19.23 -1.52 4.24
C PRO A 286 19.93 -0.66 5.30
N ILE A 287 21.10 -0.13 4.93
CA ILE A 287 21.83 0.90 5.65
C ILE A 287 21.62 2.20 4.88
N VAL A 288 21.03 3.19 5.53
CA VAL A 288 20.54 4.39 4.87
C VAL A 288 20.72 5.62 5.75
N LEU A 289 20.47 6.80 5.17
CA LEU A 289 20.41 8.07 5.87
C LEU A 289 21.69 8.38 6.65
N ALA A 290 22.84 7.94 6.14
CA ALA A 290 24.12 8.47 6.58
C ALA A 290 24.23 9.95 6.20
N ASN A 291 25.15 10.70 6.79
CA ASN A 291 25.49 12.03 6.31
C ASN A 291 26.45 11.95 5.10
N ASP A 292 26.59 13.05 4.35
CA ASP A 292 27.37 13.06 3.10
C ASP A 292 28.88 12.79 3.29
N GLU A 293 29.39 13.00 4.50
CA GLU A 293 30.80 12.80 4.85
C GLU A 293 31.14 11.33 5.16
N VAL A 294 30.14 10.50 5.45
CA VAL A 294 30.35 9.09 5.82
C VAL A 294 30.42 8.21 4.57
N THR A 295 31.61 7.66 4.32
CA THR A 295 31.90 6.79 3.16
C THR A 295 31.85 5.29 3.49
N SER A 296 31.77 4.93 4.77
CA SER A 296 31.59 3.57 5.26
C SER A 296 31.13 3.55 6.71
N VAL A 297 30.53 2.44 7.14
CA VAL A 297 30.07 2.23 8.52
C VAL A 297 30.49 0.87 9.05
N GLU A 298 30.69 0.77 10.37
CA GLU A 298 30.78 -0.52 11.06
C GLU A 298 29.37 -1.04 11.37
N LEU A 299 28.92 -2.06 10.63
CA LEU A 299 27.67 -2.78 10.88
C LEU A 299 27.93 -3.94 11.84
N GLU A 300 27.24 -3.93 12.97
CA GLU A 300 27.27 -5.01 13.96
C GLU A 300 26.06 -5.93 13.81
N ILE A 301 26.30 -7.24 13.76
CA ILE A 301 25.27 -8.27 13.61
C ILE A 301 25.37 -9.28 14.74
N ASP A 302 24.28 -9.46 15.48
CA ASP A 302 24.11 -10.49 16.51
C ASP A 302 23.83 -11.86 15.85
N HIS A 303 24.90 -12.51 15.40
CA HIS A 303 24.81 -13.72 14.56
C HIS A 303 24.00 -14.88 15.17
N PRO A 304 24.00 -15.18 16.48
CA PRO A 304 23.22 -16.29 17.04
C PRO A 304 21.71 -16.07 16.92
N LYS A 305 21.25 -14.81 16.80
CA LYS A 305 19.83 -14.49 16.57
C LYS A 305 19.38 -14.70 15.13
N LEU A 306 20.33 -14.77 14.19
CA LEU A 306 20.07 -14.96 12.76
C LEU A 306 20.34 -16.39 12.27
N GLY A 307 20.79 -17.27 13.18
CA GLY A 307 21.21 -18.62 12.82
C GLY A 307 22.59 -18.64 12.15
N HIS A 308 22.93 -19.77 11.54
CA HIS A 308 24.23 -19.96 10.90
C HIS A 308 24.26 -19.37 9.48
N PHE A 309 25.28 -18.57 9.18
CA PHE A 309 25.59 -18.08 7.84
C PHE A 309 27.11 -17.95 7.68
N ASP A 310 27.61 -18.00 6.46
CA ASP A 310 29.02 -17.79 6.15
C ASP A 310 29.29 -16.30 5.89
N PRO A 311 30.08 -15.61 6.75
CA PRO A 311 30.40 -14.20 6.56
C PRO A 311 31.08 -13.89 5.21
N LYS A 312 31.74 -14.89 4.60
CA LYS A 312 32.39 -14.73 3.28
C LYS A 312 31.42 -14.67 2.12
N LYS A 313 30.16 -15.11 2.32
CA LYS A 313 29.09 -15.03 1.30
C LYS A 313 28.28 -13.73 1.41
N ILE A 314 28.63 -12.84 2.34
CA ILE A 314 27.92 -11.56 2.51
C ILE A 314 28.25 -10.65 1.33
N GLU A 315 27.20 -10.06 0.77
CA GLU A 315 27.26 -9.15 -0.36
C GLU A 315 26.77 -7.76 0.04
N VAL A 316 27.38 -6.72 -0.51
CA VAL A 316 27.01 -5.32 -0.34
C VAL A 316 26.60 -4.76 -1.70
N PHE A 317 25.39 -4.25 -1.78
CA PHE A 317 24.83 -3.62 -2.98
C PHE A 317 24.80 -2.10 -2.76
N LEU A 318 25.33 -1.35 -3.73
CA LEU A 318 25.41 0.11 -3.69
C LEU A 318 24.47 0.73 -4.73
N PRO A 319 23.90 1.93 -4.48
CA PRO A 319 23.13 2.63 -5.50
C PRO A 319 23.95 2.92 -6.77
N ALA A 320 23.29 2.89 -7.93
CA ALA A 320 23.90 3.10 -9.25
C ALA A 320 25.14 2.22 -9.50
N THR A 321 25.07 0.94 -9.12
CA THR A 321 26.08 -0.07 -9.41
C THR A 321 25.39 -1.37 -9.82
N ASP A 322 25.95 -2.07 -10.81
CA ASP A 322 25.31 -3.25 -11.40
C ASP A 322 25.66 -4.57 -10.69
N GLN A 323 26.73 -4.58 -9.90
CA GLN A 323 27.27 -5.79 -9.27
C GLN A 323 27.49 -5.57 -7.77
N PRO A 324 27.18 -6.59 -6.93
CA PRO A 324 27.54 -6.53 -5.53
C PRO A 324 29.06 -6.55 -5.34
N ILE A 325 29.49 -6.06 -4.19
CA ILE A 325 30.87 -6.17 -3.71
C ILE A 325 30.89 -6.89 -2.36
N SER A 326 32.05 -7.40 -1.96
CA SER A 326 32.23 -7.88 -0.59
C SER A 326 32.35 -6.69 0.39
N PRO A 327 32.01 -6.87 1.68
CA PRO A 327 32.43 -5.94 2.72
C PRO A 327 33.96 -5.72 2.66
N ARG A 328 34.43 -4.52 3.05
CA ARG A 328 35.87 -4.20 3.05
C ARG A 328 36.66 -5.09 4.01
N GLY A 329 35.99 -5.55 5.06
CA GLY A 329 36.50 -6.53 6.00
C GLY A 329 35.41 -6.97 6.96
N PHE A 330 35.69 -8.06 7.68
CA PHE A 330 34.87 -8.46 8.82
C PHE A 330 35.74 -8.99 9.97
N LYS A 331 35.23 -8.83 11.18
CA LYS A 331 35.80 -9.40 12.41
C LYS A 331 34.71 -10.06 13.22
N SER A 332 35.03 -11.17 13.87
CA SER A 332 34.17 -11.76 14.90
C SER A 332 34.59 -11.21 16.26
N VAL A 333 33.66 -10.62 16.98
CA VAL A 333 33.87 -10.06 18.33
C VAL A 333 32.77 -10.62 19.21
N ASP A 334 33.14 -11.51 20.14
CA ASP A 334 32.20 -12.27 20.96
C ASP A 334 31.12 -12.97 20.11
N ASN A 335 29.85 -12.65 20.36
CA ASN A 335 28.70 -13.14 19.63
C ASN A 335 28.31 -12.24 18.44
N ARG A 336 29.18 -11.33 18.00
CA ARG A 336 28.89 -10.40 16.91
C ARG A 336 29.83 -10.57 15.73
N ILE A 337 29.27 -10.38 14.55
CA ILE A 337 30.05 -10.13 13.34
C ILE A 337 30.01 -8.62 13.11
N VAL A 338 31.17 -8.00 12.96
CA VAL A 338 31.30 -6.58 12.62
C VAL A 338 31.82 -6.49 11.19
N LEU A 339 31.07 -5.84 10.32
CA LEU A 339 31.38 -5.62 8.91
C LEU A 339 31.77 -4.16 8.68
N ASP A 340 32.83 -3.92 7.91
CA ASP A 340 33.08 -2.59 7.31
C ASP A 340 32.34 -2.50 5.99
N VAL A 341 31.24 -1.73 5.98
CA VAL A 341 30.34 -1.60 4.84
C VAL A 341 30.56 -0.26 4.14
N PRO A 342 31.05 -0.24 2.89
CA PRO A 342 31.14 1.01 2.12
C PRO A 342 29.74 1.55 1.83
N LEU A 343 29.63 2.87 1.77
CA LEU A 343 28.41 3.57 1.38
C LEU A 343 28.63 4.33 0.07
N LYS A 344 27.55 4.45 -0.72
CA LYS A 344 27.47 5.34 -1.87
C LYS A 344 26.10 5.99 -1.85
N HIS A 345 26.02 7.29 -2.14
CA HIS A 345 24.77 8.05 -1.96
C HIS A 345 24.20 7.90 -0.54
N ARG A 346 25.06 7.90 0.51
CA ARG A 346 24.64 7.70 1.91
C ARG A 346 23.95 6.37 2.21
N CYS A 347 24.07 5.37 1.32
CA CYS A 347 23.32 4.13 1.38
C CYS A 347 24.15 2.90 0.95
N ALA A 348 23.79 1.75 1.53
CA ALA A 348 24.13 0.42 1.04
C ALA A 348 23.03 -0.56 1.45
N VAL A 349 22.91 -1.68 0.74
CA VAL A 349 22.06 -2.80 1.17
C VAL A 349 22.93 -4.04 1.31
N VAL A 350 22.99 -4.59 2.53
CA VAL A 350 23.74 -5.83 2.79
C VAL A 350 22.82 -7.02 2.64
N LYS A 351 23.25 -8.05 1.91
CA LYS A 351 22.56 -9.34 1.80
C LYS A 351 23.36 -10.40 2.55
N ILE A 352 22.67 -11.11 3.45
CA ILE A 352 23.21 -12.25 4.21
C ILE A 352 22.46 -13.50 3.74
N PRO A 353 23.08 -14.37 2.92
CA PRO A 353 22.46 -15.61 2.50
C PRO A 353 22.35 -16.62 3.65
N THR A 354 21.21 -17.31 3.75
CA THR A 354 21.04 -18.47 4.64
C THR A 354 20.97 -19.73 3.78
N GLY A 355 22.12 -20.34 3.49
CA GLY A 355 22.26 -21.47 2.56
C GLY A 355 23.71 -21.80 2.25
#